data_AF-A0AAU4CDC3-F1
#
_entry.id   AF-A0AAU4CDC3-F1
#
_cell.length_a   1.000
_cell.length_b   1.000
_cell.length_c   1.000
_cell.angle_alpha   90.00
_cell.angle_beta   90.00
_cell.angle_gamma   90.00
#
_symmetry.space_group_name_H-M   'P 1'
#
loop_
_entity.id
_entity.type
_entity.pdbx_description
1 polymer ?
#
loop_
_entity_poly.entity_id
_entity_poly.type
_entity_poly.pdbx_seq_one_letter_code
_entity_poly.pdbx_strand_id
1 'polypeptide(L)'
;MTDAATGPGHGPATSGTAGGHAAAALVVGVGASTGVPAAEVLELVENALREAGGSVRDLAELATVDVRAGEPGVVEAARRLGVPVVTYSARELAGVAVPHPSDAPFAALGTASVAEAAALIGGGELVLPKRRSAGTPARATCAVARRPGHPGPPDPPAETARTPPETATRATRTDTPHPGITLTDRETRTPMHTDGQADELTDGLAGVPDGGHDLRHHGDAETRDDGSALVDLAVNVRADTPPRWLLERVAASLSGLAAYPDGRAARAAVAARHGLPVERVLLTAGAAEAFVLLARALRVRRPVVVHPQFTEPEAALRDAGHQVGRVLLRARDGFRLDPAAVPDDADLVVIGNPTNPTSVLHPADTLRRLARAGRTLVVDEAFMDAVPGEREALAERTDVPGLVVLRSLTKTWGLAGLRIGYVLAAPETIAELERAQPLWPVSTPALAAAQACVEPRALAEAVHAAHRIAADRAHLVAGLEEFASDGLRVAGPAEGPFVLVRLPRAAAVRRQLRVLGFAVRRGDTFPGLDEEWLRLAVRDRATVNRFLQALDQALALTRD
;
A
#
# COMPACT_ATOMS: atom_id res chain seq x y z
N MET A 1 -8.31 -95.06 -10.40
CA MET A 1 -9.49 -95.91 -10.18
C MET A 1 -10.64 -94.95 -9.96
N THR A 2 -11.55 -94.90 -10.94
CA THR A 2 -12.97 -94.48 -10.92
C THR A 2 -13.44 -93.53 -9.80
N ASP A 3 -13.98 -92.34 -10.07
CA ASP A 3 -15.22 -91.98 -10.80
C ASP A 3 -16.26 -91.46 -9.79
N ALA A 4 -17.21 -90.66 -10.31
CA ALA A 4 -18.50 -90.30 -9.78
C ALA A 4 -18.64 -89.07 -8.84
N ALA A 5 -19.32 -88.09 -9.43
CA ALA A 5 -20.01 -86.94 -8.84
C ALA A 5 -21.21 -87.33 -7.96
N THR A 6 -21.57 -86.47 -6.99
CA THR A 6 -22.95 -86.00 -6.69
C THR A 6 -22.95 -85.02 -5.50
N GLY A 7 -23.53 -83.82 -5.67
CA GLY A 7 -23.90 -82.88 -4.58
C GLY A 7 -25.22 -83.30 -3.89
N PRO A 8 -25.97 -82.45 -3.15
CA PRO A 8 -25.81 -81.02 -2.78
C PRO A 8 -25.57 -80.86 -1.25
N GLY A 9 -24.99 -79.79 -0.70
CA GLY A 9 -25.52 -78.43 -0.60
C GLY A 9 -26.14 -78.16 0.78
N HIS A 10 -25.39 -77.48 1.67
CA HIS A 10 -25.84 -76.42 2.60
C HIS A 10 -24.77 -76.14 3.65
N GLY A 11 -24.51 -74.86 3.92
CA GLY A 11 -23.76 -74.41 5.10
C GLY A 11 -22.53 -73.57 4.73
N PRO A 12 -22.52 -72.26 5.02
CA PRO A 12 -21.72 -71.28 4.30
C PRO A 12 -20.24 -71.31 4.68
N ALA A 13 -19.42 -71.10 3.66
CA ALA A 13 -17.99 -71.00 3.71
C ALA A 13 -17.52 -69.85 4.61
N THR A 14 -16.59 -70.18 5.49
CA THR A 14 -15.67 -69.26 6.14
C THR A 14 -14.78 -68.61 5.08
N SER A 15 -15.15 -67.40 4.64
CA SER A 15 -14.30 -66.58 3.76
C SER A 15 -13.25 -65.85 4.59
N GLY A 16 -12.01 -65.94 4.12
CA GLY A 16 -10.81 -65.54 4.84
C GLY A 16 -10.72 -64.08 5.22
N THR A 17 -9.92 -63.87 6.26
CA THR A 17 -9.35 -62.61 6.69
C THR A 17 -8.42 -62.05 5.60
N ALA A 18 -8.96 -61.18 4.74
CA ALA A 18 -8.19 -60.16 4.05
C ALA A 18 -8.09 -58.95 4.98
N GLY A 19 -6.92 -58.73 5.58
CA GLY A 19 -6.63 -57.54 6.37
C GLY A 19 -6.67 -56.28 5.49
N GLY A 20 -7.81 -55.60 5.48
CA GLY A 20 -7.92 -54.25 4.93
C GLY A 20 -7.16 -53.28 5.82
N HIS A 21 -5.96 -52.86 5.40
CA HIS A 21 -5.33 -51.67 5.96
C HIS A 21 -6.29 -50.51 5.73
N ALA A 22 -6.76 -49.86 6.80
CA ALA A 22 -7.48 -48.60 6.69
C ALA A 22 -6.59 -47.63 5.88
N ALA A 23 -7.03 -47.27 4.68
CA ALA A 23 -6.27 -46.35 3.83
C ALA A 23 -6.08 -45.04 4.60
N ALA A 24 -4.82 -44.61 4.77
CA ALA A 24 -4.50 -43.41 5.51
C ALA A 24 -5.09 -42.18 4.79
N ALA A 25 -5.99 -41.47 5.46
CA ALA A 25 -6.71 -40.34 4.89
C ALA A 25 -5.82 -39.08 4.84
N LEU A 26 -6.00 -38.29 3.80
CA LEU A 26 -5.34 -36.99 3.64
C LEU A 26 -6.17 -35.91 4.32
N VAL A 27 -5.48 -35.04 5.04
CA VAL A 27 -6.04 -33.79 5.58
C VAL A 27 -5.32 -32.63 4.93
N VAL A 28 -6.09 -31.65 4.47
CA VAL A 28 -5.54 -30.44 3.88
C VAL A 28 -5.80 -29.28 4.83
N GLY A 29 -4.73 -28.77 5.43
CA GLY A 29 -4.80 -27.55 6.23
C GLY A 29 -4.78 -26.32 5.33
N VAL A 30 -5.73 -25.41 5.51
CA VAL A 30 -5.94 -24.24 4.64
C VAL A 30 -5.81 -22.96 5.46
N GLY A 31 -4.89 -22.08 5.07
CA GLY A 31 -4.83 -20.69 5.52
C GLY A 31 -5.38 -19.77 4.42
N ALA A 32 -6.38 -18.95 4.73
CA ALA A 32 -7.05 -18.09 3.76
C ALA A 32 -7.17 -16.64 4.25
N SER A 33 -6.98 -15.70 3.32
CA SER A 33 -7.33 -14.28 3.49
C SER A 33 -8.84 -14.09 3.35
N THR A 34 -9.38 -13.07 4.02
CA THR A 34 -10.81 -12.73 3.95
C THR A 34 -11.24 -12.41 2.51
N GLY A 35 -12.35 -13.00 2.07
CA GLY A 35 -12.89 -12.81 0.73
C GLY A 35 -12.15 -13.58 -0.36
N VAL A 36 -11.42 -14.65 -0.01
CA VAL A 36 -10.78 -15.51 -1.01
C VAL A 36 -11.85 -16.19 -1.89
N PRO A 37 -11.72 -16.20 -3.22
CA PRO A 37 -12.64 -16.91 -4.08
C PRO A 37 -12.55 -18.41 -3.87
N ALA A 38 -13.69 -19.09 -3.84
CA ALA A 38 -13.73 -20.55 -3.71
C ALA A 38 -12.95 -21.27 -4.82
N ALA A 39 -12.93 -20.71 -6.04
CA ALA A 39 -12.16 -21.26 -7.15
C ALA A 39 -10.64 -21.23 -6.87
N GLU A 40 -10.14 -20.19 -6.20
CA GLU A 40 -8.72 -20.05 -5.88
C GLU A 40 -8.30 -21.08 -4.80
N VAL A 41 -9.16 -21.33 -3.81
CA VAL A 41 -8.95 -22.37 -2.79
C VAL A 41 -9.05 -23.76 -3.41
N LEU A 42 -10.05 -24.00 -4.24
CA LEU A 42 -10.28 -25.30 -4.89
C LEU A 42 -9.10 -25.68 -5.79
N GLU A 43 -8.66 -24.78 -6.66
CA GLU A 43 -7.53 -25.02 -7.55
C GLU A 43 -6.24 -25.30 -6.75
N LEU A 44 -6.00 -24.52 -5.68
CA LEU A 44 -4.85 -24.74 -4.80
C LEU A 44 -4.87 -26.13 -4.14
N VAL A 45 -6.02 -26.55 -3.62
CA VAL A 45 -6.17 -27.85 -2.95
C VAL A 45 -6.02 -29.01 -3.93
N GLU A 46 -6.67 -28.94 -5.09
CA GLU A 46 -6.57 -29.98 -6.12
C GLU A 46 -5.14 -30.13 -6.65
N ASN A 47 -4.44 -29.01 -6.85
CA ASN A 47 -3.04 -29.02 -7.27
C ASN A 47 -2.13 -29.62 -6.19
N ALA A 48 -2.34 -29.24 -4.93
CA ALA A 48 -1.58 -29.77 -3.80
C ALA A 48 -1.80 -31.28 -3.61
N LEU A 49 -3.04 -31.77 -3.74
CA LEU A 49 -3.32 -33.22 -3.68
C LEU A 49 -2.62 -33.98 -4.79
N ARG A 50 -2.64 -33.45 -6.03
CA ARG A 50 -1.95 -34.06 -7.18
C ARG A 50 -0.44 -34.12 -6.97
N GLU A 51 0.15 -33.04 -6.43
CA GLU A 51 1.58 -32.99 -6.09
C GLU A 51 1.94 -33.97 -4.96
N ALA A 52 1.05 -34.15 -3.99
CA ALA A 52 1.18 -35.11 -2.89
C ALA A 52 0.93 -36.58 -3.31
N GLY A 53 0.66 -36.85 -4.59
CA GLY A 53 0.35 -38.19 -5.11
C GLY A 53 -1.01 -38.74 -4.64
N GLY A 54 -1.93 -37.85 -4.21
CA GLY A 54 -3.28 -38.18 -3.76
C GLY A 54 -4.36 -37.65 -4.69
N SER A 55 -5.62 -37.97 -4.38
CA SER A 55 -6.80 -37.49 -5.08
C SER A 55 -7.82 -36.92 -4.08
N VAL A 56 -8.83 -36.21 -4.59
CA VAL A 56 -9.96 -35.73 -3.77
C VAL A 56 -10.68 -36.88 -3.04
N ARG A 57 -10.61 -38.11 -3.56
CA ARG A 57 -11.21 -39.29 -2.91
C ARG A 57 -10.48 -39.71 -1.64
N ASP A 58 -9.22 -39.31 -1.51
CA ASP A 58 -8.38 -39.61 -0.36
C ASP A 58 -8.46 -38.51 0.71
N LEU A 59 -9.13 -37.39 0.40
CA LEU A 59 -9.31 -36.24 1.28
C LEU A 59 -10.42 -36.51 2.30
N ALA A 60 -10.08 -36.46 3.60
CA ALA A 60 -11.06 -36.60 4.67
C ALA A 60 -11.69 -35.26 5.06
N GLU A 61 -10.91 -34.18 5.13
CA GLU A 61 -11.36 -32.87 5.64
C GLU A 61 -10.49 -31.72 5.14
N LEU A 62 -11.07 -30.52 5.11
CA LEU A 62 -10.32 -29.27 5.09
C LEU A 62 -10.20 -28.72 6.50
N ALA A 63 -8.99 -28.61 7.03
CA ALA A 63 -8.72 -28.10 8.36
C ALA A 63 -8.31 -26.62 8.32
N THR A 64 -8.84 -25.78 9.22
CA THR A 64 -8.45 -24.37 9.30
C THR A 64 -8.55 -23.82 10.72
N VAL A 65 -8.24 -22.53 10.91
CA VAL A 65 -8.40 -21.83 12.19
C VAL A 65 -9.85 -21.39 12.38
N ASP A 66 -10.36 -21.41 13.61
CA ASP A 66 -11.74 -21.06 13.99
C ASP A 66 -12.19 -19.66 13.51
N VAL A 67 -11.32 -18.66 13.53
CA VAL A 67 -11.60 -17.32 12.97
C VAL A 67 -11.85 -17.32 11.45
N ARG A 68 -11.66 -18.47 10.78
CA ARG A 68 -11.96 -18.72 9.36
C ARG A 68 -13.03 -19.78 9.15
N ALA A 69 -13.71 -20.24 10.20
CA ALA A 69 -14.77 -21.24 10.13
C ALA A 69 -15.90 -20.88 9.13
N GLY A 70 -16.21 -19.58 9.01
CA GLY A 70 -17.25 -19.06 8.13
C GLY A 70 -16.75 -18.41 6.84
N GLU A 71 -15.47 -18.56 6.47
CA GLU A 71 -14.92 -17.93 5.27
C GLU A 71 -15.59 -18.49 4.00
N PRO A 72 -16.36 -17.70 3.22
CA PRO A 72 -17.18 -18.22 2.13
C PRO A 72 -16.39 -19.01 1.09
N GLY A 73 -15.15 -18.61 0.80
CA GLY A 73 -14.27 -19.31 -0.14
C GLY A 73 -13.88 -20.71 0.33
N VAL A 74 -13.56 -20.87 1.62
CA VAL A 74 -13.15 -22.16 2.21
C VAL A 74 -14.36 -23.09 2.34
N VAL A 75 -15.50 -22.57 2.83
CA VAL A 75 -16.73 -23.34 3.00
C VAL A 75 -17.26 -23.84 1.64
N GLU A 76 -17.30 -22.99 0.62
CA GLU A 76 -17.74 -23.38 -0.72
C GLU A 76 -16.76 -24.35 -1.39
N ALA A 77 -15.45 -24.21 -1.17
CA ALA A 77 -14.46 -25.17 -1.68
C ALA A 77 -14.64 -26.55 -1.03
N ALA A 78 -14.80 -26.62 0.29
CA ALA A 78 -15.08 -27.87 1.01
C ALA A 78 -16.36 -28.54 0.51
N ARG A 79 -17.43 -27.76 0.33
CA ARG A 79 -18.71 -28.23 -0.23
C ARG A 79 -18.55 -28.83 -1.62
N ARG A 80 -17.72 -28.22 -2.49
CA ARG A 80 -17.43 -28.74 -3.85
C ARG A 80 -16.57 -30.00 -3.84
N LEU A 81 -15.65 -30.11 -2.88
CA LEU A 81 -14.80 -31.28 -2.69
C LEU A 81 -15.53 -32.44 -1.99
N GLY A 82 -16.69 -32.18 -1.38
CA GLY A 82 -17.50 -33.18 -0.70
C GLY A 82 -16.97 -33.57 0.68
N VAL A 83 -16.22 -32.68 1.34
CA VAL A 83 -15.58 -32.94 2.65
C VAL A 83 -15.98 -31.88 3.68
N PRO A 84 -15.98 -32.21 4.99
CA PRO A 84 -16.23 -31.23 6.05
C PRO A 84 -15.10 -30.20 6.16
N VAL A 85 -15.46 -29.02 6.68
CA VAL A 85 -14.50 -28.06 7.24
C VAL A 85 -14.36 -28.35 8.72
N VAL A 86 -13.14 -28.60 9.19
CA VAL A 86 -12.80 -28.78 10.60
C VAL A 86 -11.99 -27.59 11.08
N THR A 87 -12.35 -27.02 12.21
CA THR A 87 -11.70 -25.81 12.73
C THR A 87 -11.07 -26.04 14.08
N TYR A 88 -9.93 -25.39 14.29
CA TYR A 88 -9.18 -25.43 15.53
C TYR A 88 -8.93 -24.01 16.03
N SER A 89 -8.90 -23.82 17.35
CA SER A 89 -8.53 -22.54 17.92
C SER A 89 -7.08 -22.20 17.60
N ALA A 90 -6.78 -20.91 17.47
CA ALA A 90 -5.41 -20.47 17.25
C ALA A 90 -4.44 -20.96 18.34
N ARG A 91 -4.91 -21.12 19.57
CA ARG A 91 -4.15 -21.69 20.70
C ARG A 91 -3.81 -23.16 20.50
N GLU A 92 -4.73 -23.96 19.99
CA GLU A 92 -4.47 -25.38 19.66
C GLU A 92 -3.43 -25.49 18.55
N LEU A 93 -3.56 -24.65 17.51
CA LEU A 93 -2.62 -24.62 16.39
C LEU A 93 -1.23 -24.11 16.78
N ALA A 94 -1.12 -23.19 17.75
CA ALA A 94 0.16 -22.70 18.25
C ALA A 94 0.98 -23.77 18.98
N GLY A 95 0.32 -24.79 19.54
CA GLY A 95 0.98 -25.92 20.20
C GLY A 95 1.51 -26.99 19.24
N VAL A 96 1.26 -26.88 17.93
CA VAL A 96 1.70 -27.85 16.93
C VAL A 96 3.07 -27.44 16.39
N ALA A 97 4.05 -28.32 16.51
CA ALA A 97 5.35 -28.13 15.87
C ALA A 97 5.20 -28.25 14.35
N VAL A 98 5.55 -27.19 13.63
CA VAL A 98 5.48 -27.14 12.17
C VAL A 98 6.88 -27.05 11.57
N PRO A 99 7.17 -27.76 10.47
CA PRO A 99 8.50 -27.77 9.86
C PRO A 99 8.82 -26.49 9.09
N HIS A 100 7.83 -25.73 8.60
CA HIS A 100 8.05 -24.48 7.87
C HIS A 100 7.22 -23.33 8.47
N PRO A 101 7.71 -22.72 9.58
CA PRO A 101 7.05 -21.59 10.20
C PRO A 101 6.97 -20.39 9.23
N SER A 102 6.02 -19.51 9.51
CA SER A 102 5.65 -18.38 8.69
C SER A 102 5.34 -17.19 9.58
N ASP A 103 5.95 -16.05 9.28
CA ASP A 103 5.79 -14.85 10.12
C ASP A 103 4.36 -14.29 10.07
N ALA A 104 3.67 -14.41 8.93
CA ALA A 104 2.32 -13.87 8.75
C ALA A 104 1.24 -14.49 9.68
N PRO A 105 1.07 -15.83 9.77
CA PRO A 105 0.18 -16.45 10.76
C PRO A 105 0.58 -16.21 12.22
N PHE A 106 1.89 -16.10 12.50
CA PHE A 106 2.39 -15.89 13.86
C PHE A 106 2.01 -14.49 14.36
N ALA A 107 2.16 -13.48 13.50
CA ALA A 107 1.77 -12.11 13.81
C ALA A 107 0.24 -11.93 13.94
N ALA A 108 -0.55 -12.63 13.13
CA ALA A 108 -2.00 -12.44 13.09
C ALA A 108 -2.78 -13.29 14.12
N LEU A 109 -2.28 -14.48 14.46
CA LEU A 109 -3.02 -15.50 15.21
C LEU A 109 -2.19 -16.19 16.30
N GLY A 110 -0.89 -15.89 16.41
CA GLY A 110 0.01 -16.53 17.38
C GLY A 110 0.36 -17.99 17.05
N THR A 111 0.04 -18.49 15.86
CA THR A 111 0.45 -19.83 15.38
C THR A 111 1.55 -19.70 14.33
N ALA A 112 2.56 -20.57 14.39
CA ALA A 112 3.67 -20.56 13.45
C ALA A 112 3.24 -20.84 11.99
N SER A 113 2.10 -21.49 11.75
CA SER A 113 1.54 -21.71 10.40
C SER A 113 0.11 -22.25 10.49
N VAL A 114 -0.91 -21.55 9.99
CA VAL A 114 -2.29 -22.10 9.95
C VAL A 114 -2.35 -23.35 9.07
N ALA A 115 -1.81 -23.30 7.85
CA ALA A 115 -1.92 -24.40 6.90
C ALA A 115 -1.21 -25.68 7.40
N GLU A 116 0.02 -25.57 7.90
CA GLU A 116 0.77 -26.75 8.36
C GLU A 116 0.28 -27.23 9.73
N ALA A 117 0.00 -26.31 10.68
CA ALA A 117 -0.49 -26.72 12.00
C ALA A 117 -1.85 -27.39 11.89
N ALA A 118 -2.77 -26.86 11.08
CA ALA A 118 -4.09 -27.44 10.89
C ALA A 118 -4.04 -28.78 10.13
N ALA A 119 -3.05 -28.99 9.25
CA ALA A 119 -2.86 -30.29 8.62
C ALA A 119 -2.30 -31.34 9.62
N LEU A 120 -1.39 -30.92 10.50
CA LEU A 120 -0.64 -31.82 11.39
C LEU A 120 -1.31 -32.11 12.74
N ILE A 121 -2.25 -31.27 13.14
CA ILE A 121 -2.97 -31.43 14.41
C ILE A 121 -3.67 -32.81 14.45
N GLY A 122 -3.46 -33.53 15.55
CA GLY A 122 -3.95 -34.91 15.68
C GLY A 122 -3.01 -36.00 15.13
N GLY A 123 -1.73 -35.69 14.89
CA GLY A 123 -0.66 -36.69 14.75
C GLY A 123 -0.43 -37.22 13.33
N GLY A 124 -0.64 -36.40 12.31
CA GLY A 124 -0.36 -36.76 10.91
C GLY A 124 1.10 -36.55 10.48
N GLU A 125 1.50 -37.19 9.39
CA GLU A 125 2.79 -36.95 8.72
C GLU A 125 2.61 -35.94 7.57
N LEU A 126 3.47 -34.92 7.51
CA LEU A 126 3.41 -33.93 6.43
C LEU A 126 3.84 -34.55 5.11
N VAL A 127 2.93 -34.64 4.14
CA VAL A 127 3.20 -35.18 2.79
C VAL A 127 3.59 -34.05 1.85
N LEU A 128 2.97 -32.89 1.99
CA LEU A 128 3.29 -31.71 1.19
C LEU A 128 3.39 -30.47 2.09
N PRO A 129 4.53 -29.78 2.09
CA PRO A 129 4.67 -28.54 2.82
C PRO A 129 3.88 -27.42 2.17
N LYS A 130 3.74 -26.31 2.90
CA LYS A 130 2.88 -25.20 2.50
C LYS A 130 3.07 -24.76 1.03
N ARG A 131 1.98 -24.67 0.28
CA ARG A 131 1.87 -24.10 -1.07
C ARG A 131 1.03 -22.83 -1.02
N ARG A 132 1.26 -21.91 -1.96
CA ARG A 132 0.50 -20.66 -2.13
C ARG A 132 -0.36 -20.76 -3.38
N SER A 133 -1.54 -20.13 -3.37
CA SER A 133 -2.36 -19.98 -4.58
C SER A 133 -1.64 -19.13 -5.64
N ALA A 134 -2.02 -19.31 -6.91
CA ALA A 134 -1.42 -18.61 -8.04
C ALA A 134 -1.88 -17.14 -8.20
N GLY A 135 -2.79 -16.66 -7.34
CA GLY A 135 -3.24 -15.28 -7.33
C GLY A 135 -2.10 -14.28 -7.06
N THR A 136 -2.24 -13.05 -7.55
CA THR A 136 -1.31 -11.95 -7.23
C THR A 136 -2.10 -10.78 -6.61
N PRO A 137 -2.06 -10.60 -5.28
CA PRO A 137 -1.35 -11.42 -4.30
C PRO A 137 -2.05 -12.79 -4.05
N ALA A 138 -1.28 -13.78 -3.60
CA ALA A 138 -1.81 -15.10 -3.25
C ALA A 138 -2.65 -14.99 -1.96
N ARG A 139 -3.93 -15.37 -2.02
CA ARG A 139 -4.87 -15.22 -0.90
C ARG A 139 -5.18 -16.53 -0.17
N ALA A 140 -4.62 -17.64 -0.62
CA ALA A 140 -4.73 -18.92 0.06
C ALA A 140 -3.38 -19.63 0.14
N THR A 141 -3.21 -20.39 1.21
CA THR A 141 -2.13 -21.36 1.40
C THR A 141 -2.71 -22.68 1.84
N CYS A 142 -2.09 -23.79 1.43
CA CYS A 142 -2.48 -25.10 1.93
C CYS A 142 -1.26 -25.98 2.20
N ALA A 143 -1.42 -26.96 3.08
CA ALA A 143 -0.45 -28.03 3.31
C ALA A 143 -1.20 -29.36 3.42
N VAL A 144 -0.54 -30.47 3.09
CA VAL A 144 -1.18 -31.79 3.05
C VAL A 144 -0.49 -32.71 4.05
N ALA A 145 -1.26 -33.32 4.94
CA ALA A 145 -0.78 -34.34 5.87
C ALA A 145 -1.56 -35.64 5.70
N ARG A 146 -0.91 -36.76 6.03
CA ARG A 146 -1.50 -38.09 6.05
C ARG A 146 -1.74 -38.51 7.49
N ARG A 147 -2.99 -38.83 7.85
CA ARG A 147 -3.34 -39.30 9.19
C ARG A 147 -3.70 -40.79 9.16
N PRO A 148 -3.26 -41.59 10.16
CA PRO A 148 -3.75 -42.95 10.31
C PRO A 148 -5.25 -42.92 10.61
N GLY A 149 -6.06 -43.63 9.82
CA GLY A 149 -7.52 -43.49 9.82
C GLY A 149 -8.17 -43.84 11.16
N HIS A 150 -9.12 -43.00 11.60
CA HIS A 150 -10.11 -43.30 12.63
C HIS A 150 -11.45 -43.61 11.92
N PRO A 151 -12.27 -44.57 12.38
CA PRO A 151 -13.49 -44.96 11.68
C PRO A 151 -14.47 -43.78 11.64
N GLY A 152 -14.94 -43.44 10.45
CA GLY A 152 -15.93 -42.37 10.24
C GLY A 152 -17.27 -42.67 10.93
N PRO A 153 -18.13 -41.65 11.10
CA PRO A 153 -19.46 -41.83 11.68
C PRO A 153 -20.35 -42.74 10.80
N PRO A 154 -21.35 -43.43 11.39
CA PRO A 154 -22.19 -44.38 10.66
C PRO A 154 -23.05 -43.67 9.61
N ASP A 155 -23.23 -44.34 8.46
CA ASP A 155 -24.04 -43.85 7.34
C ASP A 155 -25.49 -43.54 7.76
N PRO A 156 -26.11 -42.48 7.21
CA PRO A 156 -27.54 -42.23 7.38
C PRO A 156 -28.37 -43.29 6.62
N PRO A 157 -29.59 -43.60 7.08
CA PRO A 157 -30.41 -44.66 6.50
C PRO A 157 -30.84 -44.33 5.06
N ALA A 158 -30.82 -45.35 4.20
CA ALA A 158 -31.18 -45.26 2.80
C ALA A 158 -32.64 -44.80 2.63
N GLU A 159 -32.82 -43.59 2.07
CA GLU A 159 -34.11 -43.11 1.62
C GLU A 159 -34.31 -43.43 0.13
N THR A 160 -35.55 -43.78 -0.17
CA THR A 160 -36.00 -44.53 -1.34
C THR A 160 -36.02 -43.72 -2.64
N ALA A 161 -35.76 -44.44 -3.74
CA ALA A 161 -35.72 -43.95 -5.10
C ALA A 161 -36.94 -43.10 -5.50
N ARG A 162 -36.69 -41.92 -6.09
CA ARG A 162 -37.62 -41.28 -7.02
C ARG A 162 -36.90 -40.86 -8.31
N THR A 163 -37.45 -41.35 -9.40
CA THR A 163 -37.09 -41.19 -10.81
C THR A 163 -37.12 -39.72 -11.26
N PRO A 164 -36.20 -39.25 -12.13
CA PRO A 164 -36.32 -37.95 -12.79
C PRO A 164 -37.14 -38.06 -14.09
N PRO A 165 -37.89 -37.01 -14.51
CA PRO A 165 -38.39 -36.93 -15.86
C PRO A 165 -37.38 -36.27 -16.81
N GLU A 166 -37.39 -36.78 -18.04
CA GLU A 166 -36.65 -36.35 -19.22
C GLU A 166 -37.13 -35.02 -19.82
N THR A 167 -36.39 -34.59 -20.87
CA THR A 167 -36.67 -33.64 -21.96
C THR A 167 -36.09 -32.22 -21.79
N ALA A 168 -35.52 -31.54 -22.80
CA ALA A 168 -35.07 -31.92 -24.15
C ALA A 168 -34.11 -30.84 -24.69
N THR A 169 -33.08 -31.29 -25.41
CA THR A 169 -32.45 -30.77 -26.65
C THR A 169 -32.69 -29.31 -27.07
N ARG A 170 -31.60 -28.57 -27.37
CA ARG A 170 -31.25 -28.11 -28.74
C ARG A 170 -29.90 -27.37 -28.81
N ALA A 171 -29.07 -27.82 -29.75
CA ALA A 171 -27.79 -27.26 -30.16
C ALA A 171 -27.94 -26.08 -31.13
N THR A 172 -26.91 -25.22 -31.21
CA THR A 172 -26.36 -24.72 -32.49
C THR A 172 -24.91 -24.25 -32.29
N ARG A 173 -24.02 -24.82 -33.11
CA ARG A 173 -22.65 -24.37 -33.42
C ARG A 173 -22.67 -23.23 -34.43
N THR A 174 -21.65 -22.38 -34.41
CA THR A 174 -21.01 -21.82 -35.62
C THR A 174 -19.53 -21.54 -35.34
N ASP A 175 -18.68 -22.19 -36.14
CA ASP A 175 -17.24 -21.94 -36.35
C ASP A 175 -17.04 -20.87 -37.43
N THR A 176 -15.96 -20.07 -37.35
CA THR A 176 -15.06 -19.74 -38.50
C THR A 176 -13.77 -18.99 -38.03
N PRO A 177 -12.64 -19.06 -38.78
CA PRO A 177 -11.27 -18.93 -38.21
C PRO A 177 -10.33 -17.82 -38.79
N HIS A 178 -9.24 -17.53 -38.02
CA HIS A 178 -7.86 -17.06 -38.35
C HIS A 178 -7.59 -15.75 -39.15
N PRO A 179 -6.33 -15.21 -39.26
CA PRO A 179 -4.99 -15.52 -38.65
C PRO A 179 -4.38 -14.27 -37.92
N GLY A 180 -3.22 -14.21 -37.24
CA GLY A 180 -1.89 -14.81 -37.39
C GLY A 180 -0.90 -13.81 -38.04
N ILE A 181 -0.17 -12.99 -37.26
CA ILE A 181 0.95 -12.15 -37.76
C ILE A 181 2.16 -12.22 -36.82
N THR A 182 3.30 -12.50 -37.45
CA THR A 182 4.67 -12.71 -36.98
C THR A 182 5.35 -11.39 -36.58
N LEU A 183 6.08 -11.39 -35.46
CA LEU A 183 7.06 -10.35 -35.09
C LEU A 183 8.44 -10.74 -35.63
N THR A 184 9.13 -9.81 -36.29
CA THR A 184 10.53 -9.94 -36.68
C THR A 184 11.40 -8.95 -35.93
N ASP A 185 12.54 -9.48 -35.52
CA ASP A 185 13.66 -8.89 -34.80
C ASP A 185 14.31 -7.71 -35.54
N ARG A 186 14.87 -6.77 -34.77
CA ARG A 186 15.98 -5.95 -35.25
C ARG A 186 16.88 -5.47 -34.12
N GLU A 187 18.06 -6.06 -34.12
CA GLU A 187 19.22 -5.79 -33.28
C GLU A 187 19.90 -4.44 -33.54
N THR A 188 20.45 -3.91 -32.44
CA THR A 188 21.78 -3.27 -32.29
C THR A 188 22.11 -1.95 -33.00
N ARG A 189 22.58 -0.99 -32.20
CA ARG A 189 23.90 -0.37 -32.39
C ARG A 189 24.34 0.44 -31.16
N THR A 190 25.42 -0.01 -30.53
CA THR A 190 26.24 0.75 -29.58
C THR A 190 27.38 1.44 -30.35
N PRO A 191 27.81 2.65 -29.97
CA PRO A 191 29.15 3.11 -30.27
C PRO A 191 30.02 3.23 -29.01
N MET A 192 31.28 2.95 -29.26
CA MET A 192 32.44 2.88 -28.38
C MET A 192 33.21 4.22 -28.49
N HIS A 193 33.67 4.79 -27.37
CA HIS A 193 34.77 5.78 -27.32
C HIS A 193 35.34 5.77 -25.89
N THR A 194 36.50 5.15 -25.68
CA THR A 194 37.89 5.70 -25.65
C THR A 194 38.22 6.51 -24.40
N ASP A 195 39.13 5.93 -23.63
CA ASP A 195 39.83 6.48 -22.47
C ASP A 195 40.64 7.75 -22.80
N GLY A 196 40.73 8.62 -21.80
CA GLY A 196 41.69 9.73 -21.73
C GLY A 196 41.77 10.25 -20.30
N GLN A 197 42.80 9.84 -19.56
CA GLN A 197 43.15 10.36 -18.24
C GLN A 197 43.78 11.77 -18.36
N ALA A 198 43.41 12.66 -17.45
CA ALA A 198 44.28 13.75 -16.98
C ALA A 198 43.83 14.21 -15.58
N ASP A 199 44.83 14.40 -14.71
CA ASP A 199 44.81 14.55 -13.26
C ASP A 199 44.20 15.85 -12.69
N GLU A 200 43.66 15.66 -11.48
CA GLU A 200 43.73 16.47 -10.25
C GLU A 200 43.61 18.00 -10.31
N LEU A 201 42.50 18.52 -9.76
CA LEU A 201 42.43 19.55 -8.70
C LEU A 201 40.97 20.01 -8.46
N THR A 202 40.19 19.24 -7.70
CA THR A 202 38.95 19.74 -7.05
C THR A 202 38.62 18.89 -5.81
N ASP A 203 39.09 19.34 -4.64
CA ASP A 203 38.53 18.91 -3.36
C ASP A 203 37.31 19.79 -3.06
N GLY A 204 36.13 19.19 -2.92
CA GLY A 204 34.90 19.93 -2.61
C GLY A 204 33.61 19.50 -3.32
N LEU A 205 33.53 18.33 -3.96
CA LEU A 205 32.26 17.73 -4.39
C LEU A 205 32.35 16.20 -4.31
N ALA A 206 32.33 15.66 -3.10
CA ALA A 206 32.03 14.24 -2.93
C ALA A 206 30.55 14.03 -3.26
N GLY A 207 30.26 13.71 -4.53
CA GLY A 207 29.04 13.04 -4.90
C GLY A 207 28.91 11.78 -4.04
N VAL A 208 27.96 11.80 -3.11
CA VAL A 208 27.58 10.58 -2.40
C VAL A 208 27.11 9.59 -3.47
N PRO A 209 27.60 8.34 -3.48
CA PRO A 209 27.11 7.31 -4.41
C PRO A 209 25.58 7.23 -4.33
N ASP A 210 24.92 6.84 -5.42
CA ASP A 210 23.48 6.56 -5.48
C ASP A 210 23.12 5.49 -4.44
N GLY A 211 22.93 5.91 -3.19
CA GLY A 211 22.49 5.07 -2.09
C GLY A 211 21.07 4.63 -2.44
N GLY A 212 20.88 3.32 -2.51
CA GLY A 212 19.63 2.65 -2.89
C GLY A 212 18.46 2.94 -1.96
N HIS A 213 18.01 4.19 -1.90
CA HIS A 213 16.78 4.58 -1.27
C HIS A 213 15.62 4.10 -2.14
N ASP A 214 14.68 3.37 -1.54
CA ASP A 214 13.43 3.02 -2.21
C ASP A 214 12.54 4.27 -2.32
N LEU A 215 12.69 4.98 -3.44
CA LEU A 215 11.90 6.18 -3.75
C LEU A 215 10.40 5.86 -3.91
N ARG A 216 10.02 4.59 -4.11
CA ARG A 216 8.63 4.14 -4.30
C ARG A 216 7.96 3.74 -2.98
N HIS A 217 8.68 3.72 -1.87
CA HIS A 217 8.07 3.46 -0.57
C HIS A 217 7.24 4.65 -0.10
N HIS A 218 5.96 4.43 0.11
CA HIS A 218 5.02 5.43 0.61
C HIS A 218 4.36 4.96 1.91
N GLY A 219 3.80 5.90 2.67
CA GLY A 219 3.34 5.59 4.04
C GLY A 219 2.17 4.61 4.12
N ASP A 220 1.37 4.50 3.06
CA ASP A 220 0.30 3.52 2.95
C ASP A 220 0.83 2.08 2.86
N ALA A 221 2.10 1.87 2.48
CA ALA A 221 2.75 0.57 2.57
C ALA A 221 2.79 0.02 4.01
N GLU A 222 2.84 0.90 5.02
CA GLU A 222 2.81 0.50 6.43
C GLU A 222 1.44 -0.06 6.85
N THR A 223 0.38 0.16 6.05
CA THR A 223 -1.00 -0.17 6.39
C THR A 223 -1.66 -1.26 5.52
N ARG A 224 -0.99 -1.84 4.52
CA ARG A 224 -1.61 -2.71 3.48
C ARG A 224 -1.98 -4.13 3.92
N ASP A 225 -1.16 -4.79 4.74
CA ASP A 225 -1.33 -6.20 5.14
C ASP A 225 -1.38 -6.27 6.68
N ASP A 226 -2.57 -6.41 7.27
CA ASP A 226 -2.92 -6.29 8.72
C ASP A 226 -3.02 -4.87 9.29
N GLY A 227 -2.63 -3.86 8.51
CA GLY A 227 -2.54 -2.48 8.97
C GLY A 227 -3.87 -1.72 9.15
N SER A 228 -4.98 -2.27 8.65
CA SER A 228 -6.31 -1.64 8.81
C SER A 228 -6.81 -1.66 10.27
N ALA A 229 -6.26 -2.54 11.11
CA ALA A 229 -6.55 -2.58 12.55
C ALA A 229 -5.59 -1.70 13.37
N LEU A 230 -4.51 -1.21 12.76
CA LEU A 230 -3.55 -0.35 13.44
C LEU A 230 -4.06 1.09 13.49
N VAL A 231 -3.72 1.78 14.57
CA VAL A 231 -3.80 3.24 14.59
C VAL A 231 -2.73 3.78 13.62
N ASP A 232 -3.20 4.34 12.51
CA ASP A 232 -2.33 4.88 11.46
C ASP A 232 -1.74 6.25 11.87
N LEU A 233 -0.45 6.26 12.15
CA LEU A 233 0.41 7.46 12.26
C LEU A 233 1.42 7.53 11.10
N ALA A 234 1.34 6.62 10.12
CA ALA A 234 2.22 6.51 8.97
C ALA A 234 1.72 7.29 7.74
N VAL A 235 0.43 7.65 7.68
CA VAL A 235 -0.16 8.46 6.61
C VAL A 235 -0.70 9.79 7.15
N ASN A 236 -0.32 10.88 6.49
CA ASN A 236 -0.70 12.24 6.90
C ASN A 236 -2.08 12.68 6.36
N VAL A 237 -3.07 11.78 6.35
CA VAL A 237 -4.47 12.14 6.07
C VAL A 237 -5.11 12.59 7.39
N ARG A 238 -5.95 13.63 7.33
CA ARG A 238 -6.67 14.13 8.50
C ARG A 238 -7.65 13.06 8.99
N ALA A 239 -7.67 12.80 10.30
CA ALA A 239 -8.68 11.92 10.90
C ALA A 239 -10.10 12.47 10.70
N ASP A 240 -11.12 11.61 10.83
CA ASP A 240 -12.54 11.96 10.72
C ASP A 240 -12.93 12.65 9.39
N THR A 241 -12.23 12.29 8.31
CA THR A 241 -12.51 12.76 6.95
C THR A 241 -12.73 11.60 5.98
N PRO A 242 -13.46 11.81 4.87
CA PRO A 242 -14.10 13.05 4.42
C PRO A 242 -15.31 13.48 5.29
N PRO A 243 -15.57 14.80 5.46
CA PRO A 243 -16.76 15.24 6.18
C PRO A 243 -18.03 14.86 5.42
N ARG A 244 -19.11 14.61 6.16
CA ARG A 244 -20.39 14.11 5.59
C ARG A 244 -20.91 14.96 4.44
N TRP A 245 -20.87 16.29 4.56
CA TRP A 245 -21.32 17.20 3.51
C TRP A 245 -20.53 17.03 2.21
N LEU A 246 -19.24 16.68 2.29
CA LEU A 246 -18.39 16.46 1.13
C LEU A 246 -18.70 15.10 0.49
N LEU A 247 -18.92 14.07 1.30
CA LEU A 247 -19.41 12.76 0.81
C LEU A 247 -20.73 12.91 0.05
N GLU A 248 -21.67 13.69 0.58
CA GLU A 248 -22.96 13.96 -0.08
C GLU A 248 -22.77 14.68 -1.42
N ARG A 249 -21.85 15.64 -1.53
CA ARG A 249 -21.52 16.32 -2.79
C ARG A 249 -20.89 15.38 -3.82
N VAL A 250 -19.97 14.52 -3.38
CA VAL A 250 -19.36 13.49 -4.24
C VAL A 250 -20.42 12.49 -4.70
N ALA A 251 -21.28 12.01 -3.79
CA ALA A 251 -22.35 11.07 -4.12
C ALA A 251 -23.36 11.65 -5.12
N ALA A 252 -23.73 12.92 -4.98
CA ALA A 252 -24.64 13.59 -5.92
C ALA A 252 -24.10 13.61 -7.37
N SER A 253 -22.78 13.73 -7.53
CA SER A 253 -22.12 13.74 -8.85
C SER A 253 -22.21 12.40 -9.60
N LEU A 254 -22.50 11.29 -8.90
CA LEU A 254 -22.52 9.95 -9.48
C LEU A 254 -23.63 9.76 -10.52
N SER A 255 -24.68 10.58 -10.45
CA SER A 255 -25.76 10.61 -11.45
C SER A 255 -25.29 11.05 -12.85
N GLY A 256 -24.16 11.78 -12.94
CA GLY A 256 -23.61 12.33 -14.18
C GLY A 256 -22.50 11.49 -14.83
N LEU A 257 -22.18 10.29 -14.32
CA LEU A 257 -21.01 9.53 -14.75
C LEU A 257 -21.03 9.04 -16.21
N ALA A 258 -22.21 9.01 -16.85
CA ALA A 258 -22.32 8.62 -18.25
C ALA A 258 -21.72 9.66 -19.22
N ALA A 259 -21.52 10.91 -18.78
CA ALA A 259 -20.91 11.96 -19.58
C ALA A 259 -19.41 12.09 -19.29
N TYR A 260 -18.63 12.46 -20.29
CA TYR A 260 -17.23 12.86 -20.09
C TYR A 260 -17.14 14.07 -19.15
N PRO A 261 -16.12 14.13 -18.28
CA PRO A 261 -16.00 15.20 -17.30
C PRO A 261 -15.73 16.56 -17.95
N ASP A 262 -16.39 17.61 -17.44
CA ASP A 262 -16.14 19.02 -17.78
C ASP A 262 -15.55 19.75 -16.57
N GLY A 263 -14.26 20.06 -16.65
CA GLY A 263 -13.52 20.71 -15.56
C GLY A 263 -13.65 22.22 -15.46
N ARG A 264 -14.35 22.90 -16.37
CA ARG A 264 -14.36 24.38 -16.45
C ARG A 264 -14.80 25.05 -15.14
N ALA A 265 -15.91 24.58 -14.57
CA ALA A 265 -16.46 25.16 -13.35
C ALA A 265 -15.57 24.90 -12.13
N ALA A 266 -14.90 23.74 -12.07
CA ALA A 266 -13.93 23.41 -11.02
C ALA A 266 -12.66 24.25 -11.13
N ARG A 267 -12.14 24.41 -12.36
CA ARG A 267 -10.95 25.23 -12.64
C ARG A 267 -11.22 26.70 -12.28
N ALA A 268 -12.38 27.23 -12.65
CA ALA A 268 -12.80 28.58 -12.30
C ALA A 268 -12.94 28.78 -10.78
N ALA A 269 -13.49 27.80 -10.06
CA ALA A 269 -13.61 27.87 -8.61
C ALA A 269 -12.24 27.88 -7.90
N VAL A 270 -11.30 27.04 -8.36
CA VAL A 270 -9.91 27.04 -7.84
C VAL A 270 -9.20 28.36 -8.16
N ALA A 271 -9.37 28.89 -9.37
CA ALA A 271 -8.81 30.18 -9.76
C ALA A 271 -9.33 31.31 -8.86
N ALA A 272 -10.65 31.34 -8.62
CA ALA A 272 -11.30 32.31 -7.75
C ALA A 272 -10.81 32.22 -6.29
N ARG A 273 -10.56 31.00 -5.76
CA ARG A 273 -9.99 30.82 -4.41
C ARG A 273 -8.68 31.57 -4.24
N HIS A 274 -7.80 31.51 -5.23
CA HIS A 274 -6.44 32.05 -5.16
C HIS A 274 -6.32 33.47 -5.76
N GLY A 275 -7.43 34.08 -6.19
CA GLY A 275 -7.41 35.37 -6.87
C GLY A 275 -6.64 35.36 -8.20
N LEU A 276 -6.57 34.21 -8.88
CA LEU A 276 -5.81 34.03 -10.11
C LEU A 276 -6.72 33.97 -11.35
N PRO A 277 -6.20 34.35 -12.53
CA PRO A 277 -6.82 34.00 -13.81
C PRO A 277 -6.93 32.49 -14.02
N VAL A 278 -7.95 32.04 -14.75
CA VAL A 278 -8.27 30.61 -14.95
C VAL A 278 -7.15 29.87 -15.69
N GLU A 279 -6.49 30.55 -16.62
CA GLU A 279 -5.35 30.07 -17.40
C GLU A 279 -4.11 29.76 -16.54
N ARG A 280 -4.07 30.20 -15.28
CA ARG A 280 -3.00 29.87 -14.33
C ARG A 280 -3.24 28.59 -13.53
N VAL A 281 -4.37 27.93 -13.75
CA VAL A 281 -4.77 26.74 -13.00
C VAL A 281 -4.78 25.52 -13.90
N LEU A 282 -4.22 24.40 -13.45
CA LEU A 282 -4.41 23.08 -14.07
C LEU A 282 -4.90 22.10 -13.01
N LEU A 283 -6.04 21.43 -13.25
CA LEU A 283 -6.53 20.38 -12.36
C LEU A 283 -5.81 19.06 -12.68
N THR A 284 -5.48 18.30 -11.64
CA THR A 284 -4.74 17.04 -11.78
C THR A 284 -5.35 15.92 -10.94
N ALA A 285 -5.10 14.67 -11.33
CA ALA A 285 -5.44 13.44 -10.64
C ALA A 285 -4.57 13.23 -9.38
N GLY A 286 -4.55 14.24 -8.51
CA GLY A 286 -3.64 14.38 -7.38
C GLY A 286 -2.32 15.06 -7.77
N ALA A 287 -1.55 15.46 -6.75
CA ALA A 287 -0.23 16.08 -6.94
C ALA A 287 0.79 15.14 -7.61
N ALA A 288 0.61 13.81 -7.48
CA ALA A 288 1.46 12.82 -8.15
C ALA A 288 1.44 12.96 -9.67
N GLU A 289 0.26 13.18 -10.28
CA GLU A 289 0.19 13.43 -11.72
C GLU A 289 0.95 14.71 -12.09
N ALA A 290 0.87 15.77 -11.27
CA ALA A 290 1.59 17.01 -11.53
C ALA A 290 3.11 16.80 -11.61
N PHE A 291 3.70 15.99 -10.75
CA PHE A 291 5.13 15.66 -10.82
C PHE A 291 5.48 14.92 -12.12
N VAL A 292 4.65 13.97 -12.54
CA VAL A 292 4.82 13.25 -13.81
C VAL A 292 4.73 14.20 -15.01
N LEU A 293 3.76 15.11 -15.01
CA LEU A 293 3.61 16.12 -16.06
C LEU A 293 4.82 17.07 -16.11
N LEU A 294 5.27 17.57 -14.96
CA LEU A 294 6.45 18.43 -14.87
C LEU A 294 7.70 17.74 -15.40
N ALA A 295 7.92 16.48 -15.01
CA ALA A 295 9.07 15.69 -15.43
C ALA A 295 9.09 15.41 -16.94
N ARG A 296 7.92 15.20 -17.56
CA ARG A 296 7.80 14.84 -18.98
C ARG A 296 7.65 16.02 -19.92
N ALA A 297 6.97 17.09 -19.48
CA ALA A 297 6.63 18.23 -20.34
C ALA A 297 7.74 19.29 -20.38
N LEU A 298 8.41 19.52 -19.26
CA LEU A 298 9.42 20.57 -19.15
C LEU A 298 10.76 20.10 -19.70
N ARG A 299 11.42 21.00 -20.45
CA ARG A 299 12.78 20.78 -20.95
C ARG A 299 13.79 21.14 -19.87
N VAL A 300 14.19 20.14 -19.09
CA VAL A 300 15.08 20.29 -17.94
C VAL A 300 16.40 19.57 -18.21
N ARG A 301 17.53 20.20 -17.90
CA ARG A 301 18.88 19.62 -18.06
C ARG A 301 19.53 19.29 -16.73
N ARG A 302 19.29 20.09 -15.69
CA ARG A 302 19.87 19.94 -14.35
C ARG A 302 18.79 20.10 -13.27
N PRO A 303 17.86 19.14 -13.16
CA PRO A 303 16.89 19.15 -12.08
C PRO A 303 17.56 18.93 -10.73
N VAL A 304 17.14 19.70 -9.73
CA VAL A 304 17.55 19.54 -8.34
C VAL A 304 16.33 19.31 -7.46
N VAL A 305 16.41 18.30 -6.60
CA VAL A 305 15.38 17.98 -5.60
C VAL A 305 15.98 18.18 -4.21
N VAL A 306 15.35 19.02 -3.38
CA VAL A 306 15.82 19.33 -2.01
C VAL A 306 15.36 18.24 -1.04
N HIS A 307 16.28 17.50 -0.45
CA HIS A 307 15.98 16.38 0.46
C HIS A 307 16.40 16.68 1.90
N PRO A 308 15.83 16.01 2.91
CA PRO A 308 14.79 14.99 2.80
C PRO A 308 13.41 15.61 2.49
N GLN A 309 12.77 15.10 1.44
CA GLN A 309 11.40 15.45 1.08
C GLN A 309 10.64 14.24 0.51
N PHE A 310 9.36 14.41 0.17
CA PHE A 310 8.54 13.41 -0.51
C PHE A 310 9.25 12.97 -1.80
N THR A 311 9.31 11.66 -2.05
CA THR A 311 10.22 11.07 -3.04
C THR A 311 9.69 11.05 -4.47
N GLU A 312 8.38 11.25 -4.65
CA GLU A 312 7.74 11.24 -5.98
C GLU A 312 8.32 12.22 -7.00
N PRO A 313 8.72 13.46 -6.66
CA PRO A 313 9.33 14.37 -7.63
C PRO A 313 10.61 13.79 -8.22
N GLU A 314 11.49 13.24 -7.38
CA GLU A 314 12.72 12.60 -7.85
C GLU A 314 12.40 11.33 -8.66
N ALA A 315 11.48 10.49 -8.18
CA ALA A 315 11.08 9.28 -8.90
C ALA A 315 10.53 9.60 -10.30
N ALA A 316 9.64 10.58 -10.41
CA ALA A 316 9.06 11.00 -11.68
C ALA A 316 10.11 11.57 -12.65
N LEU A 317 11.07 12.36 -12.14
CA LEU A 317 12.18 12.87 -12.94
C LEU A 317 13.09 11.75 -13.45
N ARG A 318 13.46 10.80 -12.59
CA ARG A 318 14.27 9.63 -12.98
C ARG A 318 13.54 8.76 -14.00
N ASP A 319 12.25 8.50 -13.81
CA ASP A 319 11.40 7.76 -14.76
C ASP A 319 11.30 8.44 -16.13
N ALA A 320 11.40 9.76 -16.19
CA ALA A 320 11.45 10.54 -17.42
C ALA A 320 12.86 10.62 -18.04
N GLY A 321 13.86 9.97 -17.44
CA GLY A 321 15.24 9.88 -17.96
C GLY A 321 16.17 11.01 -17.50
N HIS A 322 15.78 11.81 -16.50
CA HIS A 322 16.62 12.89 -15.99
C HIS A 322 17.66 12.40 -14.99
N GLN A 323 18.87 12.99 -15.04
CA GLN A 323 19.85 12.89 -13.96
C GLN A 323 19.53 13.93 -12.89
N VAL A 324 19.10 13.48 -11.71
CA VAL A 324 18.60 14.36 -10.65
C VAL A 324 19.70 14.68 -9.64
N GLY A 325 20.01 15.97 -9.51
CA GLY A 325 20.85 16.48 -8.41
C GLY A 325 20.07 16.53 -7.10
N ARG A 326 20.75 16.32 -5.97
CA ARG A 326 20.15 16.42 -4.63
C ARG A 326 20.84 17.50 -3.82
N VAL A 327 20.05 18.32 -3.11
CA VAL A 327 20.53 19.17 -2.02
C VAL A 327 20.06 18.55 -0.72
N LEU A 328 20.98 18.05 0.10
CA LEU A 328 20.67 17.37 1.36
C LEU A 328 20.71 18.34 2.54
N LEU A 329 19.53 18.72 3.04
CA LEU A 329 19.36 19.49 4.27
C LEU A 329 19.70 18.61 5.48
N ARG A 330 20.34 19.21 6.49
CA ARG A 330 20.91 18.48 7.61
C ARG A 330 20.13 18.74 8.90
N ALA A 331 20.04 17.71 9.75
CA ALA A 331 19.39 17.81 11.05
C ALA A 331 20.02 18.89 11.96
N ARG A 332 21.35 19.03 11.92
CA ARG A 332 22.08 20.06 12.71
C ARG A 332 21.70 21.50 12.35
N ASP A 333 21.22 21.70 11.13
CA ASP A 333 20.79 23.00 10.60
C ASP A 333 19.25 23.15 10.71
N GLY A 334 18.59 22.25 11.47
CA GLY A 334 17.13 22.20 11.64
C GLY A 334 16.39 21.85 10.34
N PHE A 335 17.06 21.18 9.39
CA PHE A 335 16.56 20.93 8.04
C PHE A 335 16.07 22.20 7.32
N ARG A 336 16.65 23.36 7.62
CA ARG A 336 16.32 24.61 6.93
C ARG A 336 17.09 24.71 5.62
N LEU A 337 16.39 25.17 4.59
CA LEU A 337 17.00 25.46 3.30
C LEU A 337 17.87 26.72 3.41
N ASP A 338 19.14 26.58 3.03
CA ASP A 338 19.95 27.70 2.57
C ASP A 338 19.86 27.78 1.04
N PRO A 339 19.31 28.86 0.46
CA PRO A 339 19.24 29.03 -0.99
C PRO A 339 20.60 28.96 -1.70
N ALA A 340 21.69 29.34 -1.02
CA ALA A 340 23.03 29.28 -1.59
C ALA A 340 23.54 27.84 -1.78
N ALA A 341 22.92 26.85 -1.12
CA ALA A 341 23.24 25.44 -1.33
C ALA A 341 22.67 24.89 -2.65
N VAL A 342 21.75 25.60 -3.30
CA VAL A 342 21.17 25.18 -4.58
C VAL A 342 22.08 25.65 -5.73
N PRO A 343 22.60 24.74 -6.57
CA PRO A 343 23.51 25.11 -7.65
C PRO A 343 22.96 26.19 -8.58
N ASP A 344 23.82 27.15 -8.94
CA ASP A 344 23.52 28.25 -9.86
C ASP A 344 23.30 27.82 -11.32
N ASP A 345 23.31 26.55 -11.64
CA ASP A 345 22.98 26.03 -12.97
C ASP A 345 21.79 25.08 -12.96
N ALA A 346 21.16 24.86 -11.80
CA ALA A 346 19.89 24.15 -11.73
C ALA A 346 18.82 24.94 -12.49
N ASP A 347 18.17 24.28 -13.46
CA ASP A 347 17.08 24.84 -14.27
C ASP A 347 15.70 24.34 -13.84
N LEU A 348 15.65 23.37 -12.93
CA LEU A 348 14.47 23.01 -12.15
C LEU A 348 14.86 22.77 -10.69
N VAL A 349 14.08 23.29 -9.75
CA VAL A 349 14.26 23.04 -8.31
C VAL A 349 12.92 22.63 -7.72
N VAL A 350 12.87 21.48 -7.03
CA VAL A 350 11.67 21.03 -6.31
C VAL A 350 11.89 21.06 -4.80
N ILE A 351 10.94 21.64 -4.08
CA ILE A 351 10.91 21.66 -2.62
C ILE A 351 9.47 21.64 -2.10
N GLY A 352 9.18 20.82 -1.09
CA GLY A 352 7.89 20.87 -0.37
C GLY A 352 7.83 22.02 0.64
N ASN A 353 6.64 22.54 0.92
CA ASN A 353 6.43 23.54 1.96
C ASN A 353 5.00 23.44 2.56
N PRO A 354 4.82 22.99 3.82
CA PRO A 354 5.82 22.38 4.69
C PRO A 354 6.46 21.11 4.10
N THR A 355 7.77 20.95 4.29
CA THR A 355 8.53 19.83 3.75
C THR A 355 8.14 18.51 4.45
N ASN A 356 7.66 17.51 3.72
CA ASN A 356 7.45 16.14 4.24
C ASN A 356 8.72 15.31 3.98
N PRO A 357 9.47 14.82 4.98
CA PRO A 357 8.98 14.46 6.32
C PRO A 357 9.30 15.44 7.45
N THR A 358 10.14 16.46 7.24
CA THR A 358 10.71 17.29 8.32
C THR A 358 9.70 18.21 9.01
N SER A 359 8.58 18.49 8.35
CA SER A 359 7.53 19.41 8.76
C SER A 359 7.97 20.88 8.79
N VAL A 360 9.15 21.19 8.25
CA VAL A 360 9.69 22.56 8.20
C VAL A 360 8.87 23.40 7.22
N LEU A 361 8.36 24.52 7.70
CA LEU A 361 7.81 25.60 6.87
C LEU A 361 8.93 26.60 6.59
N HIS A 362 9.40 26.62 5.35
CA HIS A 362 10.39 27.58 4.89
C HIS A 362 9.73 28.94 4.66
N PRO A 363 10.39 30.05 5.06
CA PRO A 363 9.90 31.39 4.75
C PRO A 363 9.75 31.58 3.24
N ALA A 364 8.67 32.22 2.80
CA ALA A 364 8.38 32.50 1.40
C ALA A 364 9.54 33.25 0.73
N ASP A 365 10.12 34.23 1.43
CA ASP A 365 11.27 34.98 0.90
C ASP A 365 12.53 34.11 0.71
N THR A 366 12.69 33.05 1.50
CA THR A 366 13.78 32.09 1.31
C THR A 366 13.56 31.27 0.04
N LEU A 367 12.34 30.80 -0.20
CA LEU A 367 12.00 30.08 -1.42
C LEU A 367 12.10 30.98 -2.66
N ARG A 368 11.62 32.23 -2.57
CA ARG A 368 11.69 33.21 -3.67
C ARG A 368 13.11 33.53 -4.11
N ARG A 369 14.11 33.46 -3.22
CA ARG A 369 15.52 33.63 -3.60
C ARG A 369 16.03 32.54 -4.55
N LEU A 370 15.34 31.41 -4.66
CA LEU A 370 15.66 30.40 -5.66
C LEU A 370 15.20 30.79 -7.07
N ALA A 371 14.21 31.69 -7.19
CA ALA A 371 13.60 32.07 -8.45
C ALA A 371 14.52 32.96 -9.29
N ARG A 372 14.59 32.67 -10.60
CA ARG A 372 15.37 33.44 -11.57
C ARG A 372 14.94 33.08 -13.00
N ALA A 373 15.35 33.90 -13.96
CA ALA A 373 15.10 33.64 -15.38
C ALA A 373 15.66 32.26 -15.79
N GLY A 374 14.87 31.49 -16.53
CA GLY A 374 15.26 30.17 -17.04
C GLY A 374 15.27 29.04 -16.01
N ARG A 375 14.82 29.26 -14.77
CA ARG A 375 14.62 28.22 -13.77
C ARG A 375 13.13 28.04 -13.48
N THR A 376 12.67 26.79 -13.45
CA THR A 376 11.38 26.42 -12.86
C THR A 376 11.55 26.13 -11.37
N LEU A 377 10.86 26.88 -10.52
CA LEU A 377 10.81 26.65 -9.08
C LEU A 377 9.48 25.97 -8.73
N VAL A 378 9.54 24.67 -8.42
CA VAL A 378 8.38 23.88 -8.01
C VAL A 378 8.29 23.87 -6.48
N VAL A 379 7.21 24.40 -5.94
CA VAL A 379 6.91 24.40 -4.51
C VAL A 379 5.70 23.52 -4.25
N ASP A 380 5.91 22.39 -3.58
CA ASP A 380 4.83 21.46 -3.21
C ASP A 380 4.17 21.88 -1.90
N GLU A 381 3.03 22.54 -2.01
CA GLU A 381 2.19 23.02 -0.90
C GLU A 381 1.08 22.02 -0.54
N ALA A 382 1.27 20.72 -0.76
CA ALA A 382 0.28 19.69 -0.44
C ALA A 382 -0.21 19.68 1.02
N PHE A 383 0.55 20.26 1.95
CA PHE A 383 0.20 20.36 3.37
C PHE A 383 -0.08 21.78 3.87
N MET A 384 -0.10 22.79 2.99
CA MET A 384 -0.25 24.19 3.39
C MET A 384 -1.60 24.50 4.06
N ASP A 385 -2.68 23.79 3.69
CA ASP A 385 -3.98 23.88 4.36
C ASP A 385 -3.92 23.54 5.87
N ALA A 386 -2.89 22.83 6.34
CA ALA A 386 -2.69 22.48 7.75
C ALA A 386 -1.93 23.56 8.54
N VAL A 387 -1.42 24.60 7.86
CA VAL A 387 -0.73 25.73 8.47
C VAL A 387 -1.77 26.83 8.77
N PRO A 388 -1.93 27.27 10.03
CA PRO A 388 -2.89 28.31 10.35
C PRO A 388 -2.63 29.60 9.56
N GLY A 389 -3.62 30.02 8.76
CA GLY A 389 -3.55 31.19 7.88
C GLY A 389 -2.72 30.98 6.61
N GLU A 390 -2.36 29.73 6.26
CA GLU A 390 -1.52 29.40 5.10
C GLU A 390 -0.26 30.28 5.02
N ARG A 391 0.37 30.53 6.18
CA ARG A 391 1.56 31.38 6.27
C ARG A 391 2.66 30.84 5.36
N GLU A 392 3.40 31.76 4.74
CA GLU A 392 4.48 31.45 3.80
C GLU A 392 4.04 30.76 2.49
N ALA A 393 2.74 30.69 2.20
CA ALA A 393 2.24 30.22 0.92
C ALA A 393 2.64 31.15 -0.23
N LEU A 394 2.89 30.53 -1.38
CA LEU A 394 3.21 31.14 -2.66
C LEU A 394 2.10 30.94 -3.69
N ALA A 395 1.04 30.20 -3.37
CA ALA A 395 -0.06 29.87 -4.27
C ALA A 395 -0.67 31.08 -5.01
N GLU A 396 -0.77 32.23 -4.35
CA GLU A 396 -1.36 33.46 -4.91
C GLU A 396 -0.33 34.36 -5.62
N ARG A 397 0.96 33.99 -5.60
CA ARG A 397 2.05 34.82 -6.10
C ARG A 397 2.21 34.73 -7.60
N THR A 398 2.27 35.88 -8.24
CA THR A 398 2.48 36.01 -9.69
C THR A 398 3.76 36.76 -10.06
N ASP A 399 4.44 37.36 -9.07
CA ASP A 399 5.67 38.14 -9.21
C ASP A 399 6.96 37.31 -9.12
N VAL A 400 6.84 35.99 -8.92
CA VAL A 400 7.98 35.07 -8.74
C VAL A 400 8.27 34.36 -10.06
N PRO A 401 9.41 34.62 -10.74
CA PRO A 401 9.71 34.03 -12.04
C PRO A 401 9.81 32.50 -11.98
N GLY A 402 9.16 31.83 -12.94
CA GLY A 402 9.22 30.37 -13.06
C GLY A 402 8.57 29.59 -11.93
N LEU A 403 7.79 30.25 -11.07
CA LEU A 403 7.08 29.60 -9.96
C LEU A 403 5.99 28.65 -10.46
N VAL A 404 6.00 27.44 -9.91
CA VAL A 404 4.97 26.42 -10.03
C VAL A 404 4.61 25.99 -8.62
N VAL A 405 3.36 26.19 -8.21
CA VAL A 405 2.87 25.74 -6.91
C VAL A 405 1.97 24.54 -7.11
N LEU A 406 2.19 23.48 -6.31
CA LEU A 406 1.32 22.30 -6.29
C LEU A 406 0.46 22.32 -5.05
N ARG A 407 -0.84 22.06 -5.21
CA ARG A 407 -1.77 21.91 -4.09
C ARG A 407 -2.45 20.56 -4.14
N SER A 408 -2.73 20.01 -2.96
CA SER A 408 -3.43 18.74 -2.82
C SER A 408 -4.70 18.94 -2.00
N LEU A 409 -5.82 18.37 -2.48
CA LEU A 409 -7.04 18.29 -1.69
C LEU A 409 -7.13 16.95 -0.94
N THR A 410 -6.15 16.07 -1.11
CA THR A 410 -6.23 14.68 -0.61
C THR A 410 -6.04 14.53 0.89
N LYS A 411 -5.21 15.40 1.50
CA LYS A 411 -4.75 15.26 2.89
C LYS A 411 -5.74 15.86 3.87
N THR A 412 -6.06 17.13 3.68
CA THR A 412 -6.99 17.92 4.50
C THR A 412 -8.39 17.35 4.49
N TRP A 413 -8.85 16.87 3.32
CA TRP A 413 -10.24 16.48 3.09
C TRP A 413 -10.47 14.96 3.06
N GLY A 414 -9.45 14.14 3.30
CA GLY A 414 -9.59 12.67 3.26
C GLY A 414 -9.83 12.09 1.87
N LEU A 415 -9.52 12.84 0.81
CA LEU A 415 -9.80 12.46 -0.58
C LEU A 415 -8.65 11.68 -1.23
N ALA A 416 -7.84 10.98 -0.44
CA ALA A 416 -6.69 10.22 -0.94
C ALA A 416 -7.09 9.09 -1.91
N GLY A 417 -8.28 8.51 -1.80
CA GLY A 417 -8.80 7.55 -2.79
C GLY A 417 -9.35 8.20 -4.06
N LEU A 418 -9.80 9.45 -3.99
CA LEU A 418 -10.44 10.14 -5.11
C LEU A 418 -9.44 10.77 -6.09
N ARG A 419 -8.20 11.02 -5.61
CA ARG A 419 -7.07 11.53 -6.40
C ARG A 419 -7.36 12.90 -7.03
N ILE A 420 -7.24 13.97 -6.25
CA ILE A 420 -7.47 15.33 -6.74
C ILE A 420 -6.43 16.33 -6.21
N GLY A 421 -5.90 17.14 -7.12
CA GLY A 421 -4.95 18.22 -6.86
C GLY A 421 -5.00 19.26 -7.97
N TYR A 422 -4.14 20.27 -7.90
CA TYR A 422 -4.00 21.26 -8.96
C TYR A 422 -2.62 21.92 -8.94
N VAL A 423 -2.24 22.44 -10.10
CA VAL A 423 -1.05 23.25 -10.34
C VAL A 423 -1.47 24.69 -10.50
N LEU A 424 -0.70 25.60 -9.89
CA LEU A 424 -0.78 27.05 -10.11
C LEU A 424 0.53 27.52 -10.71
N ALA A 425 0.51 28.09 -11.92
CA ALA A 425 1.72 28.53 -12.62
C ALA A 425 1.43 29.65 -13.63
N ALA A 426 2.47 30.13 -14.32
CA ALA A 426 2.29 31.02 -15.46
C ALA A 426 1.48 30.35 -16.59
N PRO A 427 0.66 31.09 -17.36
CA PRO A 427 -0.20 30.52 -18.40
C PRO A 427 0.58 29.69 -19.43
N GLU A 428 1.79 30.10 -19.76
CA GLU A 428 2.65 29.39 -20.71
C GLU A 428 3.00 28.01 -20.18
N THR A 429 3.44 27.92 -18.91
CA THR A 429 3.73 26.64 -18.23
C THR A 429 2.48 25.77 -18.14
N ILE A 430 1.33 26.33 -17.80
CA ILE A 430 0.07 25.57 -17.75
C ILE A 430 -0.27 24.99 -19.12
N ALA A 431 -0.14 25.77 -20.20
CA ALA A 431 -0.37 25.28 -21.55
C ALA A 431 0.62 24.17 -21.96
N GLU A 432 1.88 24.21 -21.47
CA GLU A 432 2.82 23.10 -21.70
C GLU A 432 2.40 21.81 -21.02
N LEU A 433 1.96 21.91 -19.76
CA LEU A 433 1.50 20.77 -18.98
C LEU A 433 0.20 20.19 -19.54
N GLU A 434 -0.75 21.04 -19.95
CA GLU A 434 -2.00 20.64 -20.60
C GLU A 434 -1.77 19.84 -21.88
N ARG A 435 -0.80 20.25 -22.71
CA ARG A 435 -0.43 19.51 -23.92
C ARG A 435 0.10 18.10 -23.63
N ALA A 436 0.71 17.90 -22.46
CA ALA A 436 1.24 16.60 -22.04
C ALA A 436 0.24 15.79 -21.20
N GLN A 437 -0.86 16.40 -20.75
CA GLN A 437 -1.85 15.75 -19.89
C GLN A 437 -2.78 14.87 -20.72
N PRO A 438 -3.09 13.63 -20.26
CA PRO A 438 -4.12 12.82 -20.89
C PRO A 438 -5.48 13.54 -20.94
N LEU A 439 -6.30 13.20 -21.94
CA LEU A 439 -7.68 13.70 -22.01
C LEU A 439 -8.49 13.17 -20.82
N TRP A 440 -9.34 14.04 -20.27
CA TRP A 440 -10.21 13.74 -19.12
C TRP A 440 -9.47 13.15 -17.90
N PRO A 441 -8.39 13.80 -17.43
CA PRO A 441 -7.52 13.25 -16.40
C PRO A 441 -8.20 13.23 -15.02
N VAL A 442 -9.14 14.14 -14.79
CA VAL A 442 -9.86 14.30 -13.52
C VAL A 442 -11.30 13.87 -13.70
N SER A 443 -11.74 12.91 -12.88
CA SER A 443 -13.09 12.34 -12.94
C SER A 443 -14.17 13.32 -12.45
N THR A 444 -15.41 13.14 -12.90
CA THR A 444 -16.57 13.96 -12.48
C THR A 444 -16.71 14.09 -10.96
N PRO A 445 -16.54 13.02 -10.15
CA PRO A 445 -16.62 13.15 -8.70
C PRO A 445 -15.43 13.92 -8.09
N ALA A 446 -14.23 13.80 -8.67
CA ALA A 446 -13.07 14.58 -8.27
C ALA A 446 -13.23 16.08 -8.58
N LEU A 447 -13.84 16.43 -9.72
CA LEU A 447 -14.19 17.81 -10.08
C LEU A 447 -15.22 18.41 -9.11
N ALA A 448 -16.28 17.66 -8.78
CA ALA A 448 -17.28 18.08 -7.82
C ALA A 448 -16.67 18.32 -6.42
N ALA A 449 -15.75 17.44 -6.00
CA ALA A 449 -15.00 17.61 -4.76
C ALA A 449 -14.10 18.85 -4.81
N ALA A 450 -13.39 19.10 -5.92
CA ALA A 450 -12.53 20.27 -6.08
C ALA A 450 -13.32 21.57 -5.89
N GLN A 451 -14.51 21.68 -6.51
CA GLN A 451 -15.40 22.82 -6.32
C GLN A 451 -15.83 22.97 -4.86
N ALA A 452 -16.32 21.88 -4.26
CA ALA A 452 -16.87 21.93 -2.92
C ALA A 452 -15.80 22.28 -1.86
N CYS A 453 -14.56 21.80 -2.03
CA CYS A 453 -13.45 22.07 -1.11
C CYS A 453 -12.95 23.52 -1.12
N VAL A 454 -13.32 24.31 -2.12
CA VAL A 454 -12.93 25.73 -2.23
C VAL A 454 -14.09 26.69 -1.94
N GLU A 455 -15.28 26.18 -1.60
CA GLU A 455 -16.40 27.02 -1.16
C GLU A 455 -16.07 27.70 0.19
N PRO A 456 -16.61 28.91 0.46
CA PRO A 456 -16.30 29.66 1.69
C PRO A 456 -16.51 28.86 2.98
N ARG A 457 -17.55 28.02 3.04
CA ARG A 457 -17.81 27.13 4.18
C ARG A 457 -16.70 26.10 4.36
N ALA A 458 -16.21 25.49 3.28
CA ALA A 458 -15.13 24.52 3.33
C ALA A 458 -13.81 25.19 3.73
N LEU A 459 -13.51 26.37 3.19
CA LEU A 459 -12.33 27.15 3.59
C LEU A 459 -12.35 27.50 5.08
N ALA A 460 -13.49 27.93 5.61
CA ALA A 460 -13.65 28.17 7.05
C ALA A 460 -13.41 26.89 7.87
N GLU A 461 -13.91 25.73 7.44
CA GLU A 461 -13.64 24.46 8.12
C GLU A 461 -12.15 24.08 8.07
N ALA A 462 -11.47 24.30 6.94
CA ALA A 462 -10.04 24.06 6.80
C ALA A 462 -9.23 24.94 7.77
N VAL A 463 -9.56 26.23 7.91
CA VAL A 463 -8.93 27.14 8.89
C VAL A 463 -9.07 26.61 10.32
N HIS A 464 -10.29 26.23 10.73
CA HIS A 464 -10.49 25.65 12.07
C HIS A 464 -9.68 24.36 12.26
N ALA A 465 -9.61 23.52 11.23
CA ALA A 465 -8.82 22.29 11.29
C ALA A 465 -7.32 22.58 11.40
N ALA A 466 -6.78 23.58 10.70
CA ALA A 466 -5.39 23.99 10.81
C ALA A 466 -5.02 24.40 12.25
N HIS A 467 -5.88 25.19 12.91
CA HIS A 467 -5.69 25.55 14.31
C HIS A 467 -5.75 24.34 15.26
N ARG A 468 -6.67 23.39 15.02
CA ARG A 468 -6.71 22.15 15.81
C ARG A 468 -5.45 21.31 15.61
N ILE A 469 -5.01 21.11 14.37
CA ILE A 469 -3.77 20.38 14.05
C ILE A 469 -2.57 21.02 14.74
N ALA A 470 -2.47 22.36 14.76
CA ALA A 470 -1.39 23.05 15.46
C ALA A 470 -1.41 22.76 16.98
N ALA A 471 -2.59 22.77 17.61
CA ALA A 471 -2.74 22.46 19.03
C ALA A 471 -2.44 20.98 19.35
N ASP A 472 -2.92 20.06 18.51
CA ASP A 472 -2.65 18.62 18.65
C ASP A 472 -1.17 18.28 18.39
N ARG A 473 -0.53 18.98 17.45
CA ARG A 473 0.90 18.87 17.20
C ARG A 473 1.70 19.33 18.41
N ALA A 474 1.34 20.46 19.02
CA ALA A 474 2.00 20.93 20.23
C ALA A 474 1.88 19.91 21.38
N HIS A 475 0.71 19.28 21.53
CA HIS A 475 0.51 18.20 22.51
C HIS A 475 1.39 16.98 22.23
N LEU A 476 1.47 16.53 20.97
CA LEU A 476 2.36 15.44 20.56
C LEU A 476 3.82 15.76 20.82
N VAL A 477 4.29 16.96 20.46
CA VAL A 477 5.68 17.38 20.67
C VAL A 477 6.02 17.41 22.16
N ALA A 478 5.17 18.02 22.99
CA ALA A 478 5.38 18.07 24.44
C ALA A 478 5.49 16.66 25.05
N GLY A 479 4.61 15.74 24.66
CA GLY A 479 4.69 14.35 25.13
C GLY A 479 5.93 13.58 24.63
N LEU A 480 6.40 13.88 23.41
CA LEU A 480 7.64 13.28 22.88
C LEU A 480 8.89 13.80 23.61
N GLU A 481 8.88 15.06 24.07
CA GLU A 481 9.99 15.66 24.82
C GLU A 481 10.26 14.94 26.16
N GLU A 482 9.26 14.28 26.74
CA GLU A 482 9.43 13.45 27.95
C GLU A 482 10.41 12.28 27.75
N PHE A 483 10.57 11.80 26.51
CA PHE A 483 11.48 10.72 26.14
C PHE A 483 12.89 11.19 25.78
N ALA A 484 13.23 12.46 26.06
CA ALA A 484 14.55 13.02 25.72
C ALA A 484 15.70 12.29 26.45
N SER A 485 15.47 11.77 27.66
CA SER A 485 16.45 10.94 28.39
C SER A 485 16.75 9.62 27.68
N ASP A 486 15.84 9.13 26.85
CA ASP A 486 15.98 7.89 26.09
C ASP A 486 16.62 8.10 24.71
N GLY A 487 17.12 9.32 24.47
CA GLY A 487 17.76 9.71 23.22
C GLY A 487 16.78 10.14 22.13
N LEU A 488 15.48 10.22 22.40
CA LEU A 488 14.52 10.75 21.44
C LEU A 488 14.74 12.25 21.23
N ARG A 489 14.76 12.68 19.97
CA ARG A 489 14.87 14.08 19.56
C ARG A 489 13.82 14.39 18.51
N VAL A 490 13.02 15.43 18.74
CA VAL A 490 12.09 15.96 17.76
C VAL A 490 12.84 16.92 16.82
N ALA A 491 12.69 16.75 15.50
CA ALA A 491 13.17 17.73 14.53
C ALA A 491 12.24 18.94 14.51
N GLY A 492 12.79 20.15 14.62
CA GLY A 492 12.01 21.38 14.72
C GLY A 492 12.59 22.56 13.94
N PRO A 493 11.75 23.57 13.63
CA PRO A 493 10.33 23.68 13.98
C PRO A 493 9.42 22.86 13.02
N ALA A 494 8.35 22.26 13.57
CA ALA A 494 7.35 21.50 12.82
C ALA A 494 6.04 22.30 12.66
N GLU A 495 5.57 22.42 11.42
CA GLU A 495 4.42 23.26 11.04
C GLU A 495 3.35 22.52 10.23
N GLY A 496 3.67 21.35 9.66
CA GLY A 496 2.71 20.48 8.98
C GLY A 496 1.90 19.57 9.93
N PRO A 497 1.06 18.67 9.38
CA PRO A 497 0.25 17.72 10.15
C PRO A 497 1.02 16.45 10.56
N PHE A 498 2.32 16.58 10.79
CA PHE A 498 3.23 15.49 11.16
C PHE A 498 4.47 16.04 11.86
N VAL A 499 5.20 15.16 12.53
CA VAL A 499 6.43 15.44 13.27
C VAL A 499 7.48 14.40 12.86
N LEU A 500 8.73 14.84 12.70
CA LEU A 500 9.88 13.97 12.47
C LEU A 500 10.64 13.80 13.78
N VAL A 501 10.96 12.56 14.15
CA VAL A 501 11.74 12.24 15.34
C VAL A 501 12.93 11.37 14.98
N ARG A 502 14.02 11.53 15.73
CA ARG A 502 15.17 10.63 15.74
C ARG A 502 15.26 9.96 17.09
N LEU A 503 15.56 8.67 17.10
CA LEU A 503 15.83 7.92 18.33
C LEU A 503 16.76 6.74 18.06
N PRO A 504 17.57 6.33 19.05
CA PRO A 504 18.38 5.12 18.93
C PRO A 504 17.49 3.90 18.64
N ARG A 505 17.97 3.00 17.77
CA ARG A 505 17.27 1.74 17.44
C ARG A 505 15.83 1.94 16.94
N ALA A 506 15.54 3.05 16.27
CA ALA A 506 14.17 3.37 15.85
C ALA A 506 13.50 2.28 14.99
N ALA A 507 14.27 1.52 14.20
CA ALA A 507 13.75 0.37 13.47
C ALA A 507 13.18 -0.73 14.39
N ALA A 508 13.82 -1.00 15.54
CA ALA A 508 13.33 -1.95 16.54
C ALA A 508 12.10 -1.39 17.28
N VAL A 509 12.16 -0.12 17.69
CA VAL A 509 11.04 0.57 18.35
C VAL A 509 9.82 0.58 17.44
N ARG A 510 9.98 0.87 16.14
CA ARG A 510 8.91 0.80 15.13
C ARG A 510 8.26 -0.57 15.07
N ARG A 511 9.06 -1.65 15.06
CA ARG A 511 8.51 -3.02 15.05
C ARG A 511 7.67 -3.29 16.30
N GLN A 512 8.12 -2.85 17.48
CA GLN A 512 7.36 -3.00 18.71
C GLN A 512 6.10 -2.13 18.74
N LEU A 513 6.17 -0.88 18.26
CA LEU A 513 4.99 -0.03 18.09
C LEU A 513 3.93 -0.71 17.20
N ARG A 514 4.35 -1.41 16.14
CA ARG A 514 3.43 -2.18 15.29
C ARG A 514 2.74 -3.30 16.06
N VAL A 515 3.49 -4.06 16.88
CA VAL A 515 2.92 -5.10 17.77
C VAL A 515 1.92 -4.49 18.76
N LEU A 516 2.22 -3.29 19.26
CA LEU A 516 1.37 -2.51 20.17
C LEU A 516 0.20 -1.78 19.45
N GLY A 517 -0.01 -2.03 18.16
CA GLY A 517 -1.17 -1.52 17.43
C GLY A 517 -0.98 -0.17 16.73
N PHE A 518 0.25 0.31 16.55
CA PHE A 518 0.55 1.60 15.91
C PHE A 518 1.43 1.46 14.66
N ALA A 519 0.99 2.04 13.55
CA ALA A 519 1.81 2.17 12.34
C ALA A 519 2.49 3.54 12.30
N VAL A 520 3.81 3.59 12.13
CA VAL A 520 4.59 4.83 12.00
C VAL A 520 5.48 4.77 10.76
N ARG A 521 5.78 5.93 10.15
CA ARG A 521 6.52 5.98 8.88
C ARG A 521 8.03 5.89 9.14
N ARG A 522 8.72 4.92 8.54
CA ARG A 522 10.19 4.82 8.57
C ARG A 522 10.88 5.98 7.81
N GLY A 523 12.01 6.46 8.29
CA GLY A 523 12.71 7.64 7.77
C GLY A 523 13.72 7.35 6.65
N ASP A 524 14.40 6.19 6.69
CA ASP A 524 15.46 5.78 5.76
C ASP A 524 15.05 5.69 4.28
N THR A 525 13.74 5.68 4.00
CA THR A 525 13.19 5.76 2.64
C THR A 525 13.27 7.17 2.05
N PHE A 526 13.53 8.19 2.88
CA PHE A 526 13.73 9.57 2.42
C PHE A 526 15.23 9.83 2.29
N PRO A 527 15.75 10.22 1.11
CA PRO A 527 17.16 10.56 0.97
C PRO A 527 17.61 11.60 2.00
N GLY A 528 18.76 11.37 2.62
CA GLY A 528 19.29 12.22 3.70
C GLY A 528 18.82 11.85 5.12
N LEU A 529 17.95 10.84 5.28
CA LEU A 529 17.62 10.22 6.56
C LEU A 529 18.07 8.75 6.58
N ASP A 530 18.26 8.23 7.78
CA ASP A 530 18.62 6.83 8.06
C ASP A 530 17.54 6.10 8.89
N GLU A 531 17.83 4.87 9.33
CA GLU A 531 16.89 4.01 10.05
C GLU A 531 16.57 4.50 11.47
N GLU A 532 17.27 5.50 12.00
CA GLU A 532 17.00 6.10 13.31
C GLU A 532 15.88 7.15 13.26
N TRP A 533 15.40 7.49 12.07
CA TRP A 533 14.35 8.49 11.88
C TRP A 533 12.98 7.85 11.71
N LEU A 534 11.96 8.42 12.37
CA LEU A 534 10.55 8.08 12.17
C LEU A 534 9.74 9.36 11.96
N ARG A 535 8.74 9.30 11.08
CA ARG A 535 7.74 10.36 10.91
C ARG A 535 6.40 9.91 11.50
N LEU A 536 5.82 10.77 12.32
CA LEU A 536 4.58 10.55 13.05
C LEU A 536 3.52 11.53 12.53
N ALA A 537 2.37 11.06 12.07
CA ALA A 537 1.25 11.92 11.77
C ALA A 537 0.65 12.50 13.06
N VAL A 538 0.14 13.73 13.00
CA VAL A 538 -0.57 14.34 14.12
C VAL A 538 -1.99 13.76 14.20
N ARG A 539 -2.43 13.44 15.42
CA ARG A 539 -3.77 12.91 15.75
C ARG A 539 -4.33 13.63 16.96
N ASP A 540 -5.59 13.35 17.26
CA ASP A 540 -6.26 13.88 18.45
C ASP A 540 -5.54 13.47 19.74
N ARG A 541 -5.76 14.24 20.80
CA ARG A 541 -5.13 14.03 22.11
C ARG A 541 -5.30 12.62 22.68
N ALA A 542 -6.48 12.01 22.53
CA ALA A 542 -6.71 10.68 23.11
C ALA A 542 -5.87 9.62 22.37
N THR A 543 -5.79 9.72 21.04
CA THR A 543 -4.92 8.88 20.24
C THR A 543 -3.45 9.10 20.56
N VAL A 544 -3.01 10.35 20.67
CA VAL A 544 -1.62 10.69 21.04
C VAL A 544 -1.27 10.14 22.42
N ASN A 545 -2.14 10.27 23.42
CA ASN A 545 -1.87 9.74 24.77
C ASN A 545 -1.67 8.22 24.77
N ARG A 546 -2.50 7.48 24.01
CA ARG A 546 -2.31 6.03 23.85
C ARG A 546 -1.01 5.71 23.12
N PHE A 547 -0.65 6.50 22.10
CA PHE A 547 0.60 6.33 21.39
C PHE A 547 1.81 6.54 22.30
N LEU A 548 1.81 7.59 23.14
CA LEU A 548 2.92 7.87 24.07
C LEU A 548 3.11 6.73 25.09
N GLN A 549 2.02 6.14 25.58
CA GLN A 549 2.08 4.93 26.42
C GLN A 549 2.69 3.74 25.68
N ALA A 550 2.30 3.53 24.42
CA ALA A 550 2.87 2.47 23.59
C ALA A 550 4.35 2.74 23.26
N LEU A 551 4.75 3.99 23.09
CA LEU A 551 6.13 4.40 22.86
C LEU A 551 7.01 4.09 24.09
N ASP A 552 6.53 4.42 25.30
CA ASP A 552 7.22 4.08 26.54
C ASP A 552 7.46 2.56 26.66
N GLN A 553 6.42 1.77 26.44
CA GLN A 553 6.52 0.30 26.43
C GLN A 553 7.48 -0.21 25.36
N ALA A 554 7.41 0.32 24.13
CA ALA A 554 8.30 -0.07 23.04
C ALA A 554 9.77 0.28 23.34
N LEU A 555 10.03 1.43 23.96
CA LEU A 555 11.36 1.82 24.39
C LEU A 555 11.88 0.90 25.50
N ALA A 556 11.04 0.53 26.47
CA ALA A 556 11.42 -0.42 27.51
C ALA A 556 11.78 -1.81 26.94
N LEU A 557 10.95 -2.34 26.03
CA LEU A 557 11.13 -3.66 25.40
C LEU A 557 12.31 -3.74 24.43
N THR A 558 12.86 -2.60 24.02
CA THR A 558 13.98 -2.56 23.09
C THR A 558 15.29 -2.23 23.77
N ARG A 559 15.34 -2.06 25.12
CA ARG A 559 16.55 -1.68 25.85
C ARG A 559 17.62 -2.77 25.91
N ASP A 560 17.21 -4.03 25.85
CA ASP A 560 18.07 -5.22 25.78
C ASP A 560 18.55 -5.51 24.34
#